data_AF-A0A950LB55-F1
#
_entry.id   AF-A0A950LB55-F1
#
_cell.length_a   1.000
_cell.length_b   1.000
_cell.length_c   1.000
_cell.angle_alpha   90.00
_cell.angle_beta   90.00
_cell.angle_gamma   90.00
#
_symmetry.space_group_name_H-M   'P 1'
#
loop_
_entity.id
_entity.type
_entity.pdbx_description
1 polymer ?
#
loop_
_entity_poly.entity_id
_entity_poly.type
_entity_poly.pdbx_seq_one_letter_code
_entity_poly.pdbx_strand_id
1 'polypeptide(L)'
;MTINGWAQIALYSVVLILLTKPFGGYMTRVFAGERTFLSPALRPLESGLYRVCGVSEAEEQHWVSYAMAMLAFSLAGFVILYGLQRLQGVLPFNPQGQ
;
A
#
# COMPACT_ATOMS: atom_id res chain seq x y z
N MET A 1 26.62 4.76 25.35
CA MET A 1 26.38 5.14 23.94
C MET A 1 27.71 5.12 23.21
N THR A 2 27.93 4.18 22.29
CA THR A 2 29.21 4.05 21.56
C THR A 2 29.24 5.04 20.39
N ILE A 3 30.43 5.52 20.03
CA ILE A 3 30.64 6.39 18.84
C ILE A 3 30.08 5.74 17.57
N ASN A 4 30.15 4.41 17.46
CA ASN A 4 29.58 3.65 16.37
C ASN A 4 28.04 3.81 16.26
N GLY A 5 27.32 3.76 17.38
CA GLY A 5 25.86 3.96 17.38
C GLY A 5 25.46 5.35 16.87
N TRP A 6 26.19 6.40 17.29
CA TRP A 6 25.98 7.76 16.78
C TRP A 6 26.29 7.88 15.29
N ALA A 7 27.36 7.24 14.81
CA ALA A 7 27.71 7.22 13.39
C ALA A 7 26.64 6.51 12.54
N GLN A 8 26.08 5.39 13.02
CA GLN A 8 25.00 4.67 12.34
C GLN A 8 23.71 5.50 12.23
N ILE A 9 23.32 6.18 13.31
CA ILE A 9 22.14 7.06 13.31
C ILE A 9 22.33 8.21 12.31
N ALA A 10 23.50 8.84 12.30
CA ALA A 10 23.81 9.92 11.35
C ALA A 10 23.77 9.42 9.90
N LEU A 11 24.40 8.27 9.62
CA LEU A 11 24.40 7.67 8.29
C LEU A 11 22.99 7.33 7.81
N TYR A 12 22.19 6.66 8.66
CA TYR A 12 20.80 6.33 8.36
C TYR A 12 19.98 7.60 8.05
N SER A 13 20.13 8.64 8.86
CA SER A 13 19.38 9.89 8.69
C SER A 13 19.74 10.58 7.37
N VAL A 14 21.02 10.59 7.00
CA VAL A 14 21.49 11.14 5.72
C VAL A 14 20.90 10.35 4.55
N VAL A 15 20.95 9.02 4.59
CA VAL A 15 20.37 8.16 3.55
C VAL A 15 18.87 8.40 3.43
N LEU A 16 18.15 8.49 4.55
CA LEU A 16 16.72 8.76 4.56
C LEU A 16 16.40 10.10 3.90
N ILE A 17 17.10 11.17 4.26
CA ILE A 17 16.89 12.51 3.66
C ILE A 17 17.16 12.48 2.15
N LEU A 18 18.21 11.78 1.73
CA LEU A 18 18.54 11.63 0.31
C LEU A 18 17.47 10.86 -0.47
N LEU A 19 16.81 9.87 0.15
CA LEU A 19 15.71 9.12 -0.46
C LEU A 19 14.38 9.88 -0.44
N THR A 20 14.12 10.72 0.56
CA THR A 20 12.87 11.48 0.67
C THR A 20 12.60 12.34 -0.56
N LYS A 21 13.62 12.99 -1.13
CA LYS A 21 13.45 13.88 -2.29
C LYS A 21 13.02 13.14 -3.57
N PRO A 22 13.71 12.07 -4.06
CA PRO A 22 13.26 11.34 -5.23
C PRO A 22 11.94 10.61 -4.98
N PHE A 23 11.74 10.05 -3.78
CA PHE A 23 10.51 9.33 -3.45
C PHE A 23 9.30 10.26 -3.35
N GLY A 24 9.43 11.39 -2.65
CA GLY A 24 8.39 12.41 -2.56
C GLY A 24 8.03 12.99 -3.93
N GLY A 25 9.04 13.31 -4.76
CA GLY A 25 8.81 13.78 -6.12
C GLY A 25 8.09 12.75 -7.00
N TYR A 26 8.36 11.45 -6.81
CA TYR A 26 7.62 10.39 -7.48
C TYR A 26 6.17 10.31 -6.99
N MET A 27 5.93 10.34 -5.67
CA MET A 27 4.58 10.32 -5.10
C MET A 27 3.73 11.49 -5.57
N THR A 28 4.29 12.70 -5.61
CA THR A 28 3.57 13.88 -6.13
C THR A 28 3.14 13.66 -7.58
N ARG A 29 4.01 13.14 -8.44
CA ARG A 29 3.68 12.88 -9.85
C ARG A 29 2.61 11.79 -10.00
N VAL A 30 2.67 10.74 -9.19
CA VAL A 30 1.66 9.67 -9.19
C VAL A 30 0.30 10.19 -8.72
N PHE A 31 0.24 10.91 -7.61
CA PHE A 31 -1.01 11.46 -7.09
C PHE A 31 -1.60 12.59 -7.96
N ALA A 32 -0.76 13.34 -8.67
CA ALA A 32 -1.21 14.34 -9.63
C ALA A 32 -1.68 13.73 -10.98
N GLY A 33 -1.59 12.40 -11.16
CA GLY A 33 -1.93 11.72 -12.42
C GLY A 33 -0.94 12.00 -13.56
N GLU A 34 0.24 12.55 -13.26
CA GLU A 34 1.27 12.85 -14.25
C GLU A 34 1.95 11.57 -14.75
N ARG A 35 2.40 11.59 -16.02
CA ARG A 35 3.14 10.47 -16.60
C ARG A 35 4.50 10.32 -15.91
N THR A 36 4.65 9.29 -15.10
CA THR A 36 5.93 8.83 -14.54
C THR A 36 6.62 7.84 -15.49
N PHE A 37 7.91 7.58 -15.25
CA PHE A 37 8.71 6.67 -16.08
C PHE A 37 8.16 5.24 -16.11
N LEU A 38 7.39 4.85 -15.10
CA LEU A 38 6.70 3.55 -14.98
C LEU A 38 5.26 3.56 -15.55
N SER A 39 4.73 4.73 -15.91
CA SER A 39 3.37 4.86 -16.47
C SER A 39 3.09 4.04 -17.74
N PRO A 40 4.01 3.80 -18.69
CA PRO A 40 3.65 3.00 -19.87
C PRO A 40 3.35 1.53 -19.55
N ALA A 41 3.90 0.98 -18.45
CA ALA A 41 3.60 -0.38 -17.99
C ALA A 41 2.45 -0.42 -16.97
N LEU A 42 2.33 0.60 -16.10
CA LEU A 42 1.30 0.65 -15.07
C LEU A 42 -0.08 1.04 -15.61
N ARG A 43 -0.16 1.96 -16.57
CA ARG A 43 -1.46 2.39 -17.15
C ARG A 43 -2.33 1.27 -17.72
N PRO A 44 -1.82 0.32 -18.53
CA PRO A 44 -2.65 -0.78 -19.02
C PRO A 44 -3.08 -1.73 -17.89
N LEU A 45 -2.25 -1.91 -16.86
CA LEU A 45 -2.58 -2.72 -15.69
C LEU A 45 -3.67 -2.06 -14.83
N GLU A 46 -3.52 -0.76 -14.56
CA GLU A 46 -4.51 0.06 -13.85
C GLU A 46 -5.85 0.05 -14.57
N SER A 47 -5.86 0.34 -15.87
CA SER A 47 -7.09 0.29 -16.68
C SER A 47 -7.74 -1.11 -16.69
N GLY A 48 -6.93 -2.17 -16.73
CA GLY A 48 -7.40 -3.54 -16.61
C GLY A 48 -8.05 -3.82 -15.25
N LEU A 49 -7.39 -3.43 -14.16
CA LEU A 49 -7.91 -3.58 -12.80
C LEU A 49 -9.17 -2.75 -12.57
N TYR A 50 -9.22 -1.50 -13.00
CA TYR A 50 -10.42 -0.67 -12.90
C TYR A 50 -11.60 -1.27 -13.65
N ARG A 51 -11.36 -1.82 -14.84
CA ARG A 51 -12.41 -2.49 -15.61
C ARG A 51 -12.91 -3.77 -14.95
N VAL A 52 -12.02 -4.55 -14.33
CA VAL A 52 -12.39 -5.78 -13.60
C VAL A 52 -13.13 -5.44 -12.29
N CYS A 53 -12.69 -4.41 -11.58
CA CYS A 53 -13.31 -3.97 -10.33
C CYS A 53 -14.57 -3.10 -10.55
N GLY A 54 -14.87 -2.71 -11.79
CA GLY A 54 -15.99 -1.82 -12.11
C GLY A 54 -15.82 -0.39 -11.56
N VAL A 55 -14.59 0.04 -11.31
CA VAL A 55 -14.27 1.34 -10.71
C VAL A 55 -14.05 2.37 -11.82
N SER A 56 -14.72 3.51 -11.73
CA SER A 56 -14.51 4.66 -12.62
C SER A 56 -13.51 5.62 -11.99
N GLU A 57 -12.36 5.87 -12.62
CA GLU A 57 -11.41 6.91 -12.19
C GLU A 57 -11.99 8.32 -12.29
N ALA A 58 -13.05 8.52 -13.08
CA ALA A 58 -13.61 9.85 -13.34
C ALA A 58 -14.62 10.32 -12.27
N GLU A 59 -15.00 9.46 -11.33
CA GLU A 59 -15.94 9.81 -10.26
C GLU A 59 -15.19 10.25 -9.00
N GLU A 60 -15.28 11.55 -8.69
CA GLU A 60 -14.83 12.05 -7.39
C GLU A 60 -15.73 11.48 -6.28
N GLN A 61 -15.12 10.77 -5.32
CA GLN A 61 -15.87 10.27 -4.17
C GLN A 61 -16.14 11.39 -3.18
N HIS A 62 -17.42 11.58 -2.84
CA HIS A 62 -17.79 12.41 -1.69
C HIS A 62 -17.18 11.84 -0.41
N TRP A 63 -16.79 12.70 0.55
CA TRP A 63 -16.06 12.29 1.76
C TRP A 63 -16.78 11.19 2.56
N VAL A 64 -18.12 11.19 2.60
CA VAL A 64 -18.91 10.15 3.27
C VAL A 64 -18.75 8.80 2.55
N SER A 65 -18.78 8.81 1.21
CA SER A 65 -18.61 7.60 0.40
C SER A 65 -17.20 7.02 0.62
N TYR A 66 -16.18 7.88 0.64
CA TYR A 66 -14.81 7.49 0.96
C TYR A 66 -14.70 6.87 2.36
N ALA A 67 -15.24 7.54 3.38
CA ALA A 67 -15.18 7.05 4.76
C ALA A 67 -15.91 5.71 4.92
N MET A 68 -17.09 5.56 4.32
CA MET A 68 -17.85 4.31 4.34
C MET A 68 -17.13 3.20 3.60
N ALA A 69 -16.54 3.47 2.43
CA ALA A 69 -15.74 2.50 1.69
C ALA A 69 -14.53 2.04 2.51
N MET A 70 -13.82 2.97 3.15
CA MET A 70 -12.68 2.68 4.03
C MET A 70 -13.07 1.79 5.22
N LEU A 71 -14.19 2.09 5.88
CA LEU A 71 -14.72 1.30 6.99
C LEU A 71 -15.17 -0.09 6.54
N ALA A 72 -15.91 -0.19 5.42
CA ALA A 72 -16.36 -1.46 4.87
C ALA A 72 -15.19 -2.36 4.47
N PHE A 73 -14.16 -1.80 3.81
CA PHE A 73 -12.94 -2.51 3.45
C PHE A 73 -12.19 -3.01 4.70
N SER A 74 -12.05 -2.15 5.72
CA SER A 74 -11.38 -2.49 6.97
C SER A 74 -12.14 -3.60 7.72
N LEU A 75 -13.46 -3.52 7.77
CA LEU A 75 -14.30 -4.54 8.40
C LEU A 75 -14.21 -5.87 7.64
N ALA A 76 -14.27 -5.86 6.31
CA ALA A 76 -14.11 -7.05 5.50
C ALA A 76 -12.73 -7.68 5.73
N GLY A 77 -11.65 -6.88 5.72
CA GLY A 77 -10.30 -7.34 6.02
C GLY A 77 -10.18 -7.93 7.42
N PHE A 78 -10.79 -7.30 8.42
CA PHE A 78 -10.85 -7.80 9.79
C PHE A 78 -11.57 -9.15 9.88
N VAL A 79 -12.75 -9.28 9.26
CA VAL A 79 -13.54 -10.52 9.26
C VAL A 79 -12.79 -11.65 8.54
N ILE A 80 -12.16 -11.35 7.40
CA ILE A 80 -11.35 -12.32 6.65
C ILE A 80 -10.17 -12.78 7.50
N LEU A 81 -9.43 -11.84 8.10
CA LEU A 81 -8.26 -12.15 8.94
C LEU A 81 -8.67 -12.95 10.18
N TYR A 82 -9.76 -12.58 10.84
CA TYR A 82 -10.33 -13.32 11.96
C TYR A 82 -10.72 -14.74 11.54
N GLY A 83 -11.39 -14.89 10.39
CA GLY A 83 -11.75 -16.19 9.84
C GLY A 83 -10.51 -17.05 9.56
N LEU A 84 -9.47 -16.47 8.98
CA LEU A 84 -8.20 -17.14 8.72
C LEU A 84 -7.56 -17.63 10.03
N GLN A 85 -7.47 -16.77 11.05
CA GLN A 85 -6.94 -17.15 12.36
C GLN A 85 -7.81 -18.23 13.04
N ARG A 86 -9.13 -18.14 12.95
CA ARG A 86 -10.05 -19.10 13.56
C ARG A 86 -10.01 -20.47 12.88
N LEU A 87 -9.83 -20.47 11.56
CA LEU A 87 -9.74 -21.68 10.72
C LEU A 87 -8.30 -22.16 10.54
N GLN A 88 -7.32 -21.53 11.19
CA GLN A 88 -5.89 -21.81 11.03
C GLN A 88 -5.54 -23.28 11.34
N GLY A 89 -6.31 -23.93 12.21
CA GLY A 89 -6.15 -25.36 12.51
C GLY A 89 -6.58 -26.32 11.39
N VAL A 90 -7.41 -25.86 10.44
CA VAL A 90 -7.92 -26.68 9.32
C VAL A 90 -7.34 -26.22 7.97
N LEU A 91 -6.80 -25.00 7.92
CA LEU A 91 -6.15 -24.45 6.73
C LEU A 91 -4.86 -25.22 6.39
N PRO A 92 -4.62 -25.53 5.10
CA PRO A 92 -3.34 -26.08 4.66
C PRO A 92 -2.22 -25.06 4.93
N PHE A 93 -0.97 -25.54 5.02
CA PHE A 93 0.22 -24.74 5.38
C PHE A 93 0.40 -24.39 6.87
N ASN A 94 -0.13 -25.23 7.77
CA ASN A 94 0.32 -25.23 9.17
C ASN A 94 1.43 -26.28 9.40
N PRO A 95 2.73 -25.91 9.36
CA PRO A 95 3.84 -26.85 9.59
C PRO A 95 3.93 -27.35 11.04
N GLN A 96 3.25 -26.66 11.97
CA GLN A 96 3.10 -27.08 13.37
C GLN A 96 1.81 -27.91 13.58
N GLY A 97 1.07 -28.22 12.49
CA GLY A 97 -0.22 -28.91 12.48
C GLY A 97 -0.13 -30.42 12.21
N GLN A 98 0.94 -31.07 12.68
CA GLN A 98 0.97 -32.50 13.02
C GLN A 98 1.38 -32.66 14.48
#